data_AF-A0A2N3II40-F1
#
_entry.id   AF-A0A2N3II40-F1
#
_cell.length_a   1.000
_cell.length_b   1.000
_cell.length_c   1.000
_cell.angle_alpha   90.00
_cell.angle_beta   90.00
_cell.angle_gamma   90.00
#
_symmetry.space_group_name_H-M   'P 1'
#
loop_
_entity.id
_entity.type
_entity.pdbx_description
1 polymer ?
#
loop_
_entity_poly.entity_id
_entity_poly.type
_entity_poly.pdbx_seq_one_letter_code
_entity_poly.pdbx_strand_id
1 'polypeptide(L)'
;MLKNFIIIFILALVFFSCKDPNTLFEANQSLKNGEWFYENPLAFEFEIQDTTKSYTLYYNVRNEVNYAYYNLFVTYYMHYPDGKKIDSLLMDITLFNPKTGEPYGEGTGGIREHQLPAFRNFKFSQKGKYKYVFKQYMRQNPLKGILSMGLRVAYTTPEEIEEMKAYEAEKAKNKPKSIFSERKNTPDSTKKQ
;
A
#
# COMPACT_ATOMS: atom_id res chain seq x y z
N MET A 1 14.13 22.32 44.75
CA MET A 1 12.80 22.27 44.10
C MET A 1 12.85 22.55 42.59
N LEU A 2 13.69 23.47 42.11
CA LEU A 2 13.82 23.79 40.67
C LEU A 2 14.30 22.60 39.80
N LYS A 3 15.16 21.73 40.34
CA LYS A 3 15.71 20.55 39.65
C LYS A 3 14.65 19.48 39.31
N ASN A 4 13.60 19.34 40.13
CA ASN A 4 12.49 18.41 39.86
C ASN A 4 11.55 18.95 38.78
N PHE A 5 11.37 20.27 38.70
CA PHE A 5 10.59 20.92 37.63
C PHE A 5 11.25 20.77 36.25
N ILE A 6 12.58 20.83 36.20
CA ILE A 6 13.34 20.62 34.96
C ILE A 6 13.19 19.18 34.45
N ILE A 7 13.20 18.18 35.34
CA ILE A 7 12.99 16.77 34.95
C ILE A 7 11.58 16.55 34.42
N ILE A 8 10.55 17.16 35.02
CA ILE A 8 9.16 17.07 34.55
C ILE A 8 8.99 17.77 33.19
N PHE A 9 9.67 18.90 32.97
CA PHE A 9 9.65 19.62 31.70
C PHE A 9 10.38 18.86 30.57
N ILE A 10 11.53 18.24 30.88
CA ILE A 10 12.26 17.38 29.93
C ILE A 10 11.47 16.12 29.61
N LEU A 11 10.77 15.53 30.59
CA LEU A 11 9.92 14.36 30.37
C LEU A 11 8.66 14.70 29.55
N ALA A 12 8.17 15.94 29.63
CA ALA A 12 7.05 16.43 28.82
C ALA A 12 7.43 16.66 27.34
N LEU A 13 8.69 16.98 27.04
CA LEU A 13 9.17 17.19 25.67
C LEU A 13 9.31 15.90 24.85
N VAL A 14 9.34 14.72 25.49
CA VAL A 14 9.50 13.42 24.81
C VAL A 14 8.22 12.96 24.09
N PHE A 15 7.10 13.67 24.25
CA PHE A 15 5.82 13.30 23.63
C PHE A 15 5.47 14.08 22.36
N PHE A 16 6.34 14.98 21.86
CA PHE A 16 6.16 15.54 20.52
C PHE A 16 6.62 14.52 19.46
N SER A 17 5.78 13.53 19.20
CA SER A 17 5.90 12.73 17.98
C SER A 17 5.67 13.64 16.78
N CYS A 18 6.67 13.75 15.91
CA CYS A 18 6.55 14.46 14.64
C CYS A 18 5.64 13.65 13.72
N LYS A 19 4.32 13.87 13.83
CA LYS A 19 3.36 13.28 12.91
C LYS A 19 3.44 14.05 11.61
N ASP A 20 3.75 13.35 10.51
CA ASP A 20 3.74 13.96 9.17
C ASP A 20 2.38 14.65 8.96
N PRO A 21 2.36 15.97 8.70
CA PRO A 21 1.13 16.76 8.60
C PRO A 21 0.19 16.27 7.49
N ASN A 22 0.71 15.54 6.51
CA ASN A 22 -0.09 14.98 5.43
C ASN A 22 -0.79 13.67 5.80
N THR A 23 -0.50 13.09 6.98
CA THR A 23 -1.06 11.81 7.41
C THR A 23 -2.37 11.99 8.16
N LEU A 24 -3.47 11.55 7.53
CA LEU A 24 -4.78 11.50 8.16
C LEU A 24 -4.85 10.36 9.19
N PHE A 25 -4.43 9.18 8.78
CA PHE A 25 -4.51 7.96 9.59
C PHE A 25 -3.26 7.11 9.36
N GLU A 26 -2.74 6.51 10.42
CA GLU A 26 -1.72 5.48 10.31
C GLU A 26 -1.80 4.55 11.52
N ALA A 27 -1.86 3.26 11.24
CA ALA A 27 -1.81 2.24 12.27
C ALA A 27 -1.20 0.95 11.72
N ASN A 28 -0.46 0.25 12.57
CA ASN A 28 0.14 -1.05 12.30
C ASN A 28 -0.32 -2.04 13.36
N GLN A 29 -0.72 -3.24 12.96
CA GLN A 29 -1.06 -4.32 13.88
C GLN A 29 0.01 -5.40 13.84
N SER A 30 0.62 -5.68 14.99
CA SER A 30 1.59 -6.76 15.14
C SER A 30 0.90 -8.12 15.16
N LEU A 31 1.49 -9.07 14.46
CA LEU A 31 1.08 -10.45 14.42
C LEU A 31 1.88 -11.22 15.46
N LYS A 32 1.17 -11.90 16.37
CA LYS A 32 1.81 -12.68 17.43
C LYS A 32 2.72 -13.74 16.81
N ASN A 33 3.96 -13.82 17.28
CA ASN A 33 4.99 -14.75 16.81
C ASN A 33 5.30 -14.68 15.29
N GLY A 34 4.90 -13.60 14.60
CA GLY A 34 5.05 -13.52 13.15
C GLY A 34 4.15 -14.49 12.37
N GLU A 35 3.02 -14.88 12.97
CA GLU A 35 2.07 -15.86 12.42
C GLU A 35 0.73 -15.18 12.07
N TRP A 36 0.40 -15.13 10.78
CA TRP A 36 -0.88 -14.61 10.30
C TRP A 36 -1.84 -15.75 9.96
N PHE A 37 -2.86 -15.92 10.80
CA PHE A 37 -3.93 -16.89 10.58
C PHE A 37 -5.04 -16.34 9.67
N TYR A 38 -5.70 -17.20 8.90
CA TYR A 38 -6.86 -16.80 8.07
C TYR A 38 -8.01 -16.21 8.90
N GLU A 39 -8.24 -16.78 10.08
CA GLU A 39 -9.27 -16.38 11.03
C GLU A 39 -8.96 -15.06 11.75
N ASN A 40 -7.76 -14.52 11.58
CA ASN A 40 -7.31 -13.27 12.22
C ASN A 40 -7.17 -12.13 11.19
N PRO A 41 -8.30 -11.57 10.69
CA PRO A 41 -8.25 -10.40 9.84
C PRO A 41 -7.75 -9.19 10.62
N LEU A 42 -7.04 -8.29 9.93
CA LEU A 42 -6.54 -7.05 10.53
C LEU A 42 -7.44 -5.90 10.08
N ALA A 43 -8.14 -5.27 11.02
CA ALA A 43 -9.16 -4.25 10.74
C ALA A 43 -8.73 -2.87 11.25
N PHE A 44 -8.92 -1.87 10.41
CA PHE A 44 -8.55 -0.47 10.65
C PHE A 44 -9.77 0.41 10.42
N GLU A 45 -10.00 1.37 11.30
CA GLU A 45 -11.10 2.32 11.18
C GLU A 45 -10.53 3.74 11.11
N PHE A 46 -10.99 4.51 10.13
CA PHE A 46 -10.57 5.89 9.91
C PHE A 46 -11.73 6.74 9.39
N GLU A 47 -11.63 8.05 9.53
CA GLU A 47 -12.72 8.97 9.19
C GLU A 47 -12.29 9.97 8.10
N ILE A 48 -13.11 10.06 7.05
CA ILE A 48 -12.91 11.02 5.96
C ILE A 48 -13.84 12.21 6.16
N GLN A 49 -13.26 13.41 6.26
CA GLN A 49 -14.01 14.66 6.43
C GLN A 49 -14.11 15.49 5.14
N ASP A 50 -13.18 15.31 4.20
CA ASP A 50 -13.11 16.07 2.95
C ASP A 50 -13.00 15.15 1.72
N THR A 51 -14.12 14.93 1.04
CA THR A 51 -14.19 14.14 -0.20
C THR A 51 -13.73 14.88 -1.46
N THR A 52 -13.37 16.17 -1.33
CA THR A 52 -12.85 16.96 -2.47
C THR A 52 -11.37 16.72 -2.72
N LYS A 53 -10.67 16.20 -1.70
CA LYS A 53 -9.23 15.88 -1.75
C LYS A 53 -8.99 14.50 -2.34
N SER A 54 -7.76 14.33 -2.80
CA SER A 54 -7.20 13.04 -3.18
C SER A 54 -6.32 12.49 -2.06
N TYR A 55 -6.31 11.18 -1.92
CA TYR A 55 -5.60 10.47 -0.87
C TYR A 55 -4.72 9.38 -1.45
N THR A 56 -3.61 9.11 -0.79
CA THR A 56 -2.77 7.95 -1.04
C THR A 56 -2.95 6.97 0.12
N LEU A 57 -3.31 5.73 -0.20
CA LEU A 57 -3.38 4.63 0.76
C LEU A 57 -2.10 3.82 0.62
N TYR A 58 -1.35 3.69 1.70
CA TYR A 58 -0.16 2.85 1.76
C TYR A 58 -0.41 1.63 2.62
N TYR A 59 0.17 0.53 2.20
CA TYR A 59 0.30 -0.66 3.00
C TYR A 59 1.68 -0.69 3.63
N ASN A 60 1.67 -0.79 4.96
CA ASN A 60 2.88 -0.98 5.73
C ASN A 60 3.02 -2.48 6.00
N VAL A 61 4.14 -3.08 5.60
CA VAL A 61 4.43 -4.50 5.86
C VAL A 61 5.75 -4.60 6.58
N ARG A 62 5.79 -5.36 7.68
CA ARG A 62 7.06 -5.79 8.28
C ARG A 62 7.16 -7.29 8.15
N ASN A 63 8.24 -7.77 7.56
CA ASN A 63 8.49 -9.20 7.41
C ASN A 63 9.94 -9.56 7.78
N GLU A 64 10.14 -10.82 8.10
CA GLU A 64 11.46 -11.38 8.30
C GLU A 64 12.13 -11.64 6.94
N VAL A 65 13.46 -11.57 6.90
CA VAL A 65 14.26 -11.88 5.69
C VAL A 65 14.20 -13.35 5.27
N ASN A 66 13.79 -14.24 6.18
CA ASN A 66 13.61 -15.68 5.93
C ASN A 66 12.16 -16.02 5.48
N TYR A 67 11.30 -15.01 5.27
CA TYR A 67 9.96 -15.21 4.71
C TYR A 67 10.06 -15.98 3.38
N ALA A 68 9.26 -17.04 3.25
CA ALA A 68 9.49 -18.07 2.24
C ALA A 68 9.08 -17.70 0.80
N TYR A 69 8.47 -16.53 0.60
CA TYR A 69 7.92 -16.10 -0.68
C TYR A 69 8.46 -14.73 -1.06
N TYR A 70 8.63 -14.47 -2.35
CA TYR A 70 9.05 -13.14 -2.80
C TYR A 70 7.90 -12.11 -2.70
N ASN A 71 6.65 -12.57 -2.59
CA ASN A 71 5.47 -11.72 -2.52
C ASN A 71 4.48 -12.16 -1.42
N LEU A 72 3.55 -11.26 -1.15
CA LEU A 72 2.49 -11.40 -0.17
C LEU A 72 1.15 -11.05 -0.84
N PHE A 73 0.28 -12.06 -0.96
CA PHE A 73 -1.08 -11.89 -1.44
C PHE A 73 -2.03 -11.56 -0.28
N VAL A 74 -2.71 -10.42 -0.40
CA VAL A 74 -3.68 -9.94 0.60
C VAL A 74 -4.94 -9.47 -0.10
N THR A 75 -6.09 -9.96 0.33
CA THR A 75 -7.37 -9.35 -0.06
C THR A 75 -7.71 -8.26 0.94
N TYR A 76 -8.00 -7.06 0.48
CA TYR A 76 -8.62 -6.05 1.34
C TYR A 76 -10.13 -6.00 1.13
N TYR A 77 -10.82 -5.54 2.16
CA TYR A 77 -12.24 -5.18 2.13
C TYR A 77 -12.39 -3.78 2.71
N MET A 78 -12.93 -2.85 1.94
CA MET A 78 -13.20 -1.47 2.38
C MET A 78 -14.69 -1.25 2.46
N HIS A 79 -15.20 -1.17 3.70
CA HIS A 79 -16.58 -0.86 4.00
C HIS A 79 -16.76 0.66 4.05
N TYR A 80 -17.76 1.14 3.32
CA TYR A 80 -18.10 2.56 3.25
C TYR A 80 -18.99 3.01 4.42
N PRO A 81 -19.04 4.31 4.72
CA PRO A 81 -19.83 4.86 5.83
C PRO A 81 -21.32 4.51 5.80
N ASP A 82 -21.90 4.37 4.60
CA ASP A 82 -23.31 3.99 4.42
C ASP A 82 -23.62 2.51 4.72
N GLY A 83 -22.60 1.68 4.91
CA GLY A 83 -22.71 0.23 5.12
C GLY A 83 -23.22 -0.55 3.90
N LYS A 84 -23.46 0.10 2.77
CA LYS A 84 -24.02 -0.51 1.55
C LYS A 84 -22.93 -0.93 0.58
N LYS A 85 -21.88 -0.12 0.48
CA LYS A 85 -20.77 -0.40 -0.44
C LYS A 85 -19.61 -1.09 0.26
N ILE A 86 -19.11 -2.15 -0.38
CA ILE A 86 -17.88 -2.84 0.00
C ILE A 86 -17.02 -2.98 -1.26
N ASP A 87 -15.84 -2.35 -1.25
CA ASP A 87 -14.83 -2.60 -2.28
C ASP A 87 -13.88 -3.71 -1.82
N SER A 88 -13.46 -4.56 -2.74
CA SER A 88 -12.53 -5.65 -2.46
C SER A 88 -11.69 -5.97 -3.68
N LEU A 89 -10.40 -6.24 -3.47
CA LEU A 89 -9.47 -6.69 -4.50
C LEU A 89 -8.33 -7.49 -3.87
N LEU A 90 -7.83 -8.48 -4.61
CA LEU A 90 -6.61 -9.22 -4.28
C LEU A 90 -5.39 -8.39 -4.69
N MET A 91 -4.55 -8.08 -3.73
CA MET A 91 -3.34 -7.30 -3.89
C MET A 91 -2.13 -8.24 -3.90
N ASP A 92 -1.22 -8.02 -4.84
CA ASP A 92 0.08 -8.67 -4.91
C ASP A 92 1.14 -7.68 -4.41
N ILE A 93 1.72 -7.97 -3.25
CA ILE A 93 2.72 -7.12 -2.60
C ILE A 93 4.08 -7.78 -2.77
N THR A 94 4.91 -7.24 -3.65
CA THR A 94 6.28 -7.74 -3.85
C THR A 94 7.19 -7.28 -2.71
N LEU A 95 7.72 -8.23 -1.94
CA LEU A 95 8.61 -8.00 -0.79
C LEU A 95 10.08 -8.27 -1.11
N PHE A 96 10.36 -9.15 -2.06
CA PHE A 96 11.71 -9.49 -2.51
C PHE A 96 11.77 -9.49 -4.03
N ASN A 97 12.96 -9.29 -4.57
CA ASN A 97 13.21 -9.45 -5.99
C ASN A 97 12.96 -10.92 -6.40
N PRO A 98 12.05 -11.20 -7.36
CA PRO A 98 11.66 -12.57 -7.71
C PRO A 98 12.78 -13.39 -8.35
N LYS A 99 13.85 -12.75 -8.84
CA LYS A 99 14.98 -13.43 -9.50
C LYS A 99 16.16 -13.61 -8.55
N THR A 100 16.52 -12.56 -7.80
CA THR A 100 17.72 -12.58 -6.94
C THR A 100 17.41 -12.98 -5.50
N GLY A 101 16.15 -12.88 -5.07
CA GLY A 101 15.77 -13.03 -3.66
C GLY A 101 16.21 -11.87 -2.77
N GLU A 102 16.77 -10.80 -3.35
CA GLU A 102 17.17 -9.62 -2.59
C GLU A 102 15.94 -8.95 -1.97
N PRO A 103 15.93 -8.67 -0.66
CA PRO A 103 14.81 -8.00 -0.03
C PRO A 103 14.65 -6.57 -0.54
N TYR A 104 13.42 -6.17 -0.82
CA TYR A 104 13.08 -4.75 -0.89
C TYR A 104 12.89 -4.20 0.53
N GLY A 105 12.58 -2.90 0.62
CA GLY A 105 12.31 -2.25 1.89
C GLY A 105 13.56 -1.96 2.72
N GLU A 106 13.35 -1.22 3.80
CA GLU A 106 14.41 -0.79 4.71
C GLU A 106 14.42 -1.69 5.96
N GLY A 107 15.44 -1.57 6.81
CA GLY A 107 15.47 -2.28 8.09
C GLY A 107 16.81 -2.95 8.40
N THR A 108 16.92 -3.42 9.64
CA THR A 108 18.12 -4.04 10.21
C THR A 108 17.76 -5.34 10.95
N GLY A 109 18.76 -6.14 11.31
CA GLY A 109 18.55 -7.29 12.21
C GLY A 109 17.63 -8.39 11.65
N GLY A 110 17.58 -8.55 10.32
CA GLY A 110 16.76 -9.57 9.68
C GLY A 110 15.28 -9.22 9.48
N ILE A 111 14.90 -7.96 9.73
CA ILE A 111 13.55 -7.44 9.48
C ILE A 111 13.60 -6.48 8.30
N ARG A 112 12.56 -6.53 7.46
CA ARG A 112 12.31 -5.61 6.36
C ARG A 112 10.99 -4.91 6.56
N GLU A 113 11.01 -3.60 6.31
CA GLU A 113 9.89 -2.69 6.46
C GLU A 113 9.59 -2.08 5.10
N HIS A 114 8.34 -2.17 4.70
CA HIS A 114 7.85 -1.73 3.41
C HIS A 114 6.71 -0.74 3.64
N GLN A 115 6.77 0.42 2.98
CA GLN A 115 5.63 1.31 2.84
C GLN A 115 5.33 1.44 1.35
N LEU A 116 4.24 0.81 0.90
CA LEU A 116 3.94 0.65 -0.51
C LEU A 116 2.62 1.35 -0.84
N PRO A 117 2.59 2.24 -1.85
CA PRO A 117 1.35 2.90 -2.26
C PRO A 117 0.42 1.89 -2.94
N ALA A 118 -0.63 1.49 -2.24
CA ALA A 118 -1.65 0.56 -2.74
C ALA A 118 -2.66 1.26 -3.66
N PHE A 119 -3.06 2.47 -3.29
CA PHE A 119 -3.91 3.33 -4.11
C PHE A 119 -3.37 4.74 -4.09
N ARG A 120 -3.00 5.25 -5.26
CA ARG A 120 -2.58 6.64 -5.43
C ARG A 120 -3.73 7.48 -5.98
N ASN A 121 -3.79 8.76 -5.60
CA ASN A 121 -4.82 9.70 -6.07
C ASN A 121 -6.26 9.19 -5.86
N PHE A 122 -6.49 8.45 -4.78
CA PHE A 122 -7.77 7.86 -4.46
C PHE A 122 -8.75 8.95 -3.98
N LYS A 123 -9.97 8.96 -4.51
CA LYS A 123 -11.04 9.87 -4.08
C LYS A 123 -12.12 9.11 -3.34
N PHE A 124 -12.28 9.40 -2.06
CA PHE A 124 -13.41 8.91 -1.29
C PHE A 124 -14.69 9.60 -1.75
N SER A 125 -15.73 8.80 -1.99
CA SER A 125 -17.03 9.30 -2.45
C SER A 125 -17.97 9.72 -1.32
N GLN A 126 -17.66 9.38 -0.07
CA GLN A 126 -18.51 9.65 1.09
C GLN A 126 -17.67 10.21 2.25
N LYS A 127 -18.27 11.09 3.04
CA LYS A 127 -17.73 11.50 4.34
C LYS A 127 -18.15 10.50 5.40
N GLY A 128 -17.33 10.33 6.43
CA GLY A 128 -17.62 9.49 7.59
C GLY A 128 -16.63 8.36 7.80
N LYS A 129 -17.03 7.38 8.62
CA LYS A 129 -16.17 6.30 9.09
C LYS A 129 -16.09 5.17 8.07
N TYR A 130 -14.88 4.86 7.64
CA TYR A 130 -14.55 3.71 6.82
C TYR A 130 -13.95 2.61 7.69
N LYS A 131 -14.20 1.36 7.30
CA LYS A 131 -13.52 0.19 7.88
C LYS A 131 -12.77 -0.55 6.78
N TYR A 132 -11.47 -0.74 7.00
CA TYR A 132 -10.56 -1.40 6.08
C TYR A 132 -10.03 -2.67 6.69
N VAL A 133 -10.23 -3.80 6.02
CA VAL A 133 -9.91 -5.12 6.56
C VAL A 133 -8.94 -5.83 5.62
N PHE A 134 -7.79 -6.25 6.14
CA PHE A 134 -6.88 -7.15 5.43
C PHE A 134 -7.15 -8.60 5.81
N LYS A 135 -7.15 -9.47 4.80
CA LYS A 135 -7.08 -10.92 4.95
C LYS A 135 -5.93 -11.47 4.12
N GLN A 136 -5.09 -12.29 4.74
CA GLN A 136 -4.06 -13.00 4.00
C GLN A 136 -4.69 -14.02 3.04
N TYR A 137 -4.13 -14.10 1.83
CA TYR A 137 -4.57 -14.98 0.75
C TYR A 137 -3.41 -15.86 0.26
N MET A 138 -2.52 -16.25 1.18
CA MET A 138 -1.44 -17.18 0.90
C MET A 138 -1.93 -18.61 1.08
N ARG A 139 -1.20 -19.60 0.54
CA ARG A 139 -1.55 -21.03 0.68
C ARG A 139 -1.30 -21.59 2.07
N GLN A 140 -0.43 -20.96 2.86
CA GLN A 140 -0.02 -21.45 4.17
C GLN A 140 -0.85 -20.82 5.29
N ASN A 141 -1.24 -21.62 6.29
CA ASN A 141 -1.92 -21.16 7.50
C ASN A 141 -1.36 -21.87 8.75
N PRO A 142 -0.78 -21.15 9.72
CA PRO A 142 -0.50 -19.72 9.68
C PRO A 142 0.57 -19.37 8.63
N LEU A 143 0.43 -18.19 8.02
CA LEU A 143 1.49 -17.59 7.23
C LEU A 143 2.57 -17.08 8.18
N LYS A 144 3.76 -17.66 8.09
CA LYS A 144 4.92 -17.32 8.95
C LYS A 144 5.76 -16.21 8.32
N GLY A 145 6.45 -15.43 9.14
CA GLY A 145 7.44 -14.44 8.72
C GLY A 145 6.87 -13.06 8.40
N ILE A 146 5.56 -12.85 8.56
CA ILE A 146 4.94 -11.51 8.53
C ILE A 146 4.75 -11.05 9.97
N LEU A 147 5.45 -9.99 10.35
CA LEU A 147 5.49 -9.47 11.72
C LEU A 147 4.38 -8.45 11.98
N SER A 148 4.03 -7.65 10.97
CA SER A 148 2.91 -6.71 11.07
C SER A 148 2.40 -6.30 9.69
N MET A 149 1.14 -5.92 9.64
CA MET A 149 0.52 -5.22 8.53
C MET A 149 -0.12 -3.93 9.04
N GLY A 150 -0.07 -2.88 8.26
CA GLY A 150 -0.66 -1.60 8.59
C GLY A 150 -1.23 -0.87 7.41
N LEU A 151 -2.06 0.12 7.72
CA LEU A 151 -2.66 1.02 6.76
C LEU A 151 -2.27 2.45 7.14
N ARG A 152 -1.75 3.18 6.15
CA ARG A 152 -1.57 4.62 6.20
C ARG A 152 -2.48 5.28 5.16
N VAL A 153 -3.23 6.29 5.56
CA VAL A 153 -4.05 7.15 4.70
C VAL A 153 -3.48 8.55 4.82
N ALA A 154 -2.97 9.09 3.72
CA ALA A 154 -2.42 10.43 3.65
C ALA A 154 -3.07 11.22 2.53
N TYR A 155 -3.03 12.54 2.60
CA TYR A 155 -3.36 13.39 1.46
C TYR A 155 -2.33 13.15 0.35
N THR A 156 -2.78 13.00 -0.88
CA THR A 156 -1.86 12.88 -2.02
C THR A 156 -1.11 14.20 -2.19
N THR A 157 0.22 14.13 -2.21
CA THR A 157 1.05 15.34 -2.35
C THR A 157 1.25 15.73 -3.82
N PRO A 158 1.61 16.99 -4.12
CA PRO A 158 1.97 17.40 -5.48
C PRO A 158 3.12 16.57 -6.07
N GLU A 159 4.11 16.23 -5.26
CA GLU A 159 5.27 15.43 -5.68
C GLU A 159 4.84 14.03 -6.15
N GLU A 160 3.92 13.39 -5.42
CA GLU A 160 3.36 12.10 -5.85
C GLU A 160 2.59 12.21 -7.18
N ILE A 161 1.88 13.33 -7.39
CA ILE A 161 1.16 13.59 -8.65
C ILE A 161 2.15 13.73 -9.81
N GLU A 162 3.29 14.38 -9.59
CA GLU A 162 4.34 14.50 -10.59
C GLU A 162 5.01 13.15 -10.87
N GLU A 163 5.30 12.35 -9.85
CA GLU A 163 5.84 11.00 -9.97
C GLU A 163 4.91 10.11 -10.83
N MET A 164 3.60 10.13 -10.54
CA MET A 164 2.60 9.40 -11.32
C MET A 164 2.56 9.85 -12.79
N LYS A 165 2.61 11.16 -13.05
CA LYS A 165 2.63 11.68 -14.42
C LYS A 165 3.89 11.25 -15.16
N ALA A 166 5.05 11.28 -14.50
CA ALA A 166 6.32 10.84 -15.07
C ALA A 166 6.28 9.34 -15.43
N TYR A 167 5.78 8.50 -14.51
CA TYR A 167 5.60 7.07 -14.74
C TYR A 167 4.70 6.78 -15.96
N GLU A 168 3.54 7.43 -16.06
CA GLU A 168 2.64 7.24 -17.19
C GLU A 168 3.24 7.75 -18.51
N ALA A 169 3.97 8.86 -18.48
CA ALA A 169 4.66 9.38 -19.66
C ALA A 169 5.75 8.43 -20.16
N GLU A 170 6.51 7.80 -19.26
CA GLU A 170 7.51 6.79 -19.61
C GLU A 170 6.86 5.52 -20.16
N LYS A 171 5.81 5.03 -19.51
CA LYS A 171 5.05 3.86 -19.96
C LYS A 171 4.44 4.07 -21.35
N ALA A 172 3.96 5.28 -21.64
CA ALA A 172 3.44 5.64 -22.96
C ALA A 172 4.54 5.61 -24.05
N LYS A 173 5.76 6.04 -23.73
CA LYS A 173 6.92 5.97 -24.65
C LYS A 173 7.33 4.53 -24.95
N ASN A 174 7.23 3.66 -23.95
CA ASN A 174 7.65 2.26 -24.05
C ASN A 174 6.53 1.30 -24.49
N LYS A 175 5.36 1.83 -24.91
CA LYS A 175 4.26 1.01 -25.41
C LYS A 175 4.66 0.38 -26.76
N PRO A 176 4.65 -0.96 -26.89
CA PRO A 176 4.99 -1.60 -28.16
C PRO A 176 4.03 -1.12 -29.26
N LYS A 177 4.58 -0.68 -30.39
CA LYS A 177 3.77 -0.35 -31.58
C LYS A 177 2.96 -1.59 -31.97
N SER A 178 1.65 -1.43 -32.08
CA SER A 178 0.74 -2.50 -32.47
C SER A 178 1.15 -3.06 -33.82
N ILE A 179 1.46 -4.36 -33.88
CA ILE A 179 1.77 -5.09 -35.13
C ILE A 179 0.52 -5.18 -36.03
N PHE A 180 -0.68 -4.87 -35.51
CA PHE A 180 -1.94 -4.95 -36.26
C PHE A 180 -2.23 -3.74 -37.16
N SER A 181 -1.52 -2.61 -37.05
CA SER A 181 -1.77 -1.45 -37.92
C SER A 181 -1.09 -1.54 -39.30
N GLU A 182 -0.17 -2.49 -39.53
CA GLU A 182 0.57 -2.60 -40.80
C GLU A 182 -0.07 -3.56 -41.83
N ARG A 183 -1.06 -4.39 -41.47
CA ARG A 183 -1.70 -5.34 -42.40
C ARG A 183 -2.91 -4.79 -43.18
N LYS A 184 -3.10 -3.47 -43.27
CA LYS A 184 -4.21 -2.88 -44.05
C LYS A 184 -3.82 -2.30 -45.41
N ASN A 185 -2.54 -2.36 -45.79
CA ASN A 185 -2.06 -1.81 -47.06
C ASN A 185 -1.32 -2.85 -47.91
N THR A 186 -1.93 -4.00 -48.17
CA THR A 186 -1.52 -4.85 -49.29
C THR A 186 -2.58 -4.73 -50.38
N PRO A 187 -2.28 -4.09 -51.52
CA PRO A 187 -3.21 -4.05 -52.64
C PRO A 187 -3.41 -5.47 -53.17
N ASP A 188 -4.67 -5.87 -53.33
CA ASP A 188 -5.06 -7.12 -53.97
C ASP A 188 -4.61 -7.11 -55.44
N SER A 189 -3.53 -7.83 -55.72
CA SER A 189 -3.01 -8.01 -57.07
C SER A 189 -3.72 -9.19 -57.75
N THR A 190 -5.02 -9.09 -57.96
CA THR A 190 -5.74 -9.94 -58.93
C THR A 190 -6.61 -9.10 -59.86
N LYS A 191 -5.96 -8.31 -60.73
CA LYS A 191 -6.48 -7.97 -62.06
C LYS A 191 -5.33 -7.92 -63.06
N LYS A 192 -5.16 -9.02 -63.81
CA LYS A 192 -4.60 -9.07 -65.17
C LYS A 192 -4.66 -10.52 -65.71
N GLN A 193 -5.80 -10.90 -66.28
CA GLN A 193 -6.00 -11.24 -67.70
C GLN A 193 -7.44 -11.74 -67.89
#